data_AF-A0A9E4KGY7-F1
#
_entry.id   AF-A0A9E4KGY7-F1
#
_cell.length_a   1.000
_cell.length_b   1.000
_cell.length_c   1.000
_cell.angle_alpha   90.00
_cell.angle_beta   90.00
_cell.angle_gamma   90.00
#
_symmetry.space_group_name_H-M   'P 1'
#
loop_
_entity.id
_entity.type
_entity.pdbx_description
1 polymer ?
#
loop_
_entity_poly.entity_id
_entity_poly.type
_entity_poly.pdbx_seq_one_letter_code
_entity_poly.pdbx_strand_id
1 'polypeptide(L)'
;MYEVLEARMLPRVTGKVSEGPLEYAQMWRCAQAMTDKPLKFGSISADCVESIISNEFYDDRRELCLDLCEIMHAEFHRLADAGCQVFQVEEPWVHRFDFHAEDSEMSMEFYVDAFNRSVAGLRDKLELWCHTCWGNPAQQRFYESSKSYAPALEYMNELDVDVLTFECASTGG
;
A
#
# COMPACT_ATOMS: atom_id res chain seq x y z
N MET A 1 11.10 -9.59 15.93
CA MET A 1 9.84 -9.15 15.28
C MET A 1 9.55 -9.89 13.98
N TYR A 2 10.55 -10.49 13.30
CA TYR A 2 10.26 -11.62 12.37
C TYR A 2 9.39 -12.69 13.05
N GLU A 3 9.74 -13.04 14.30
CA GLU A 3 8.98 -13.97 15.13
C GLU A 3 7.49 -13.62 15.30
N VAL A 4 7.06 -12.36 15.17
CA VAL A 4 5.64 -11.99 15.32
C VAL A 4 4.86 -12.18 14.02
N LEU A 5 5.49 -11.89 12.87
CA LEU A 5 4.92 -12.15 11.54
C LEU A 5 4.94 -13.66 11.22
N GLU A 6 5.95 -14.40 11.68
CA GLU A 6 6.00 -15.86 11.54
C GLU A 6 5.09 -16.59 12.54
N ALA A 7 4.80 -16.01 13.70
CA ALA A 7 3.93 -16.63 14.72
C ALA A 7 2.43 -16.45 14.45
N ARG A 8 2.03 -15.65 13.45
CA ARG A 8 0.62 -15.43 13.11
C ARG A 8 0.39 -15.69 11.63
N MET A 9 -0.44 -16.68 11.34
CA MET A 9 -0.98 -16.83 9.99
C MET A 9 -1.74 -15.56 9.62
N LEU A 10 -1.40 -14.99 8.46
CA LEU A 10 -2.20 -13.97 7.82
C LEU A 10 -3.59 -14.51 7.48
N PRO A 11 -4.61 -13.64 7.40
CA PRO A 11 -5.97 -14.08 7.13
C PRO A 11 -6.08 -14.79 5.78
N ARG A 12 -7.05 -15.70 5.69
CA ARG A 12 -7.42 -16.43 4.47
C ARG A 12 -8.72 -15.86 3.93
N VAL A 13 -8.77 -15.53 2.65
CA VAL A 13 -9.97 -15.11 1.94
C VAL A 13 -10.78 -16.34 1.59
N THR A 14 -11.80 -16.64 2.39
CA THR A 14 -12.70 -17.80 2.20
C THR A 14 -14.08 -17.41 1.67
N GLY A 15 -14.29 -16.13 1.38
CA GLY A 15 -15.52 -15.54 0.87
C GLY A 15 -15.25 -14.23 0.14
N LYS A 16 -16.26 -13.69 -0.55
CA LYS A 16 -16.20 -12.37 -1.18
C LYS A 16 -15.80 -11.33 -0.13
N VAL A 17 -14.75 -10.55 -0.41
CA VAL A 17 -14.32 -9.48 0.48
C VAL A 17 -15.34 -8.34 0.49
N SER A 18 -15.45 -7.66 1.62
CA SER A 18 -16.32 -6.50 1.79
C SER A 18 -15.65 -5.49 2.71
N GLU A 19 -16.22 -4.29 2.81
CA GLU A 19 -15.76 -3.31 3.78
C GLU A 19 -15.78 -3.89 5.21
N GLY A 20 -14.77 -3.48 5.98
CA GLY A 20 -14.63 -3.78 7.39
C GLY A 20 -14.49 -2.50 8.21
N PRO A 21 -14.49 -2.58 9.54
CA PRO A 21 -14.45 -1.41 10.42
C PRO A 21 -13.01 -0.86 10.55
N LEU A 22 -12.48 -0.32 9.45
CA LEU A 22 -11.14 0.30 9.44
C LEU A 22 -11.11 1.62 10.21
N GLU A 23 -12.20 2.39 10.15
CA GLU A 23 -12.42 3.62 10.95
C GLU A 23 -11.28 4.65 10.82
N TYR A 24 -10.65 4.76 9.64
CA TYR A 24 -9.49 5.65 9.43
C TYR A 24 -9.84 7.11 9.68
N ALA A 25 -11.03 7.54 9.26
CA ALA A 25 -11.53 8.88 9.51
C ALA A 25 -11.59 9.22 11.01
N GLN A 26 -12.06 8.28 11.83
CA GLN A 26 -12.21 8.43 13.27
C GLN A 26 -10.83 8.42 13.95
N MET A 27 -9.96 7.48 13.56
CA MET A 27 -8.59 7.40 14.05
C MET A 27 -7.81 8.70 13.76
N TRP A 28 -7.89 9.19 12.53
CA TRP A 28 -7.24 10.44 12.12
C TRP A 28 -7.81 11.64 12.89
N ARG A 29 -9.14 11.78 13.02
CA ARG A 29 -9.76 12.88 13.78
C ARG A 29 -9.29 12.92 15.24
N CYS A 30 -9.25 11.75 15.90
CA CYS A 30 -8.76 11.65 17.27
C CYS A 30 -7.30 12.10 17.38
N ALA A 31 -6.44 11.69 16.43
CA ALA A 31 -5.03 12.04 16.44
C ALA A 31 -4.79 13.52 16.07
N GLN A 32 -5.47 14.04 15.04
CA GLN A 32 -5.37 15.43 14.60
C GLN A 32 -5.85 16.41 15.69
N ALA A 33 -6.86 16.05 16.49
CA ALA A 33 -7.33 16.89 17.60
C ALA A 33 -6.28 17.14 18.69
N MET A 34 -5.18 16.39 18.70
CA MET A 34 -4.09 16.53 19.66
C MET A 34 -3.00 17.52 19.21
N THR A 35 -3.10 18.08 17.99
CA THR A 35 -2.09 19.01 17.47
C THR A 35 -2.66 19.97 16.41
N ASP A 36 -2.13 21.19 16.35
CA ASP A 36 -2.43 22.13 15.26
C ASP A 36 -1.61 21.86 13.99
N LYS A 37 -0.63 20.95 14.05
CA LYS A 37 0.17 20.57 12.88
C LYS A 37 -0.59 19.55 12.02
N PRO A 38 -0.50 19.62 10.68
CA PRO A 38 -1.08 18.60 9.81
C PRO A 38 -0.54 17.21 10.15
N LEU A 39 -1.43 16.28 10.48
CA LEU A 39 -1.07 14.89 10.74
C LEU A 39 -1.14 14.08 9.45
N LYS A 40 0.00 13.50 9.06
CA LYS A 40 0.08 12.51 7.99
C LYS A 40 -0.46 11.17 8.47
N PHE A 41 -1.44 10.62 7.76
CA PHE A 41 -1.98 9.29 8.02
C PHE A 41 -1.38 8.28 7.04
N GLY A 42 -1.02 7.08 7.49
CA GLY A 42 -0.44 6.03 6.66
C GLY A 42 -1.31 4.79 6.62
N SER A 43 -1.45 4.16 5.46
CA SER A 43 -2.08 2.84 5.31
C SER A 43 -1.39 2.01 4.23
N ILE A 44 -1.37 0.70 4.39
CA ILE A 44 -0.91 -0.25 3.37
C ILE A 44 -1.69 -0.07 2.06
N SER A 45 -1.06 -0.37 0.92
CA SER A 45 -1.69 -0.41 -0.39
C SER A 45 -2.59 -1.64 -0.55
N ALA A 46 -3.63 -1.54 -1.41
CA ALA A 46 -4.57 -2.65 -1.63
C ALA A 46 -3.90 -3.86 -2.30
N ASP A 47 -3.01 -3.58 -3.24
CA ASP A 47 -2.18 -4.55 -3.95
C ASP A 47 -1.19 -5.27 -3.02
N CYS A 48 -0.63 -4.60 -2.02
CA CYS A 48 0.19 -5.27 -1.02
C CYS A 48 -0.62 -6.14 -0.07
N VAL A 49 -1.86 -5.73 0.28
CA VAL A 49 -2.77 -6.60 1.04
C VAL A 49 -3.05 -7.89 0.26
N GLU A 50 -3.34 -7.80 -1.04
CA GLU A 50 -3.54 -8.96 -1.90
C GLU A 50 -2.33 -9.89 -1.90
N SER A 51 -1.12 -9.33 -2.03
CA SER A 51 0.09 -10.14 -2.20
C SER A 51 0.50 -10.93 -0.97
N ILE A 52 0.05 -10.53 0.23
CA ILE A 52 0.43 -11.16 1.50
C ILE A 52 -0.66 -12.08 2.07
N ILE A 53 -1.91 -12.00 1.60
CA ILE A 53 -3.00 -12.85 2.09
C ILE A 53 -3.21 -14.09 1.22
N SER A 54 -3.76 -15.15 1.81
CA SER A 54 -4.10 -16.37 1.07
C SER A 54 -5.49 -16.25 0.44
N ASN A 55 -5.61 -16.59 -0.84
CA ASN A 55 -6.88 -16.62 -1.57
C ASN A 55 -7.42 -18.04 -1.75
N GLU A 56 -8.63 -18.31 -1.24
CA GLU A 56 -9.35 -19.60 -1.36
C GLU A 56 -10.76 -19.46 -1.90
N PHE A 57 -11.13 -18.25 -2.33
CA PHE A 57 -12.47 -17.94 -2.81
C PHE A 57 -12.49 -17.48 -4.26
N TYR A 58 -11.58 -16.59 -4.66
CA TYR A 58 -11.53 -16.08 -6.03
C TYR A 58 -10.72 -17.03 -6.91
N ASP A 59 -11.26 -17.38 -8.08
CA ASP A 59 -10.54 -18.18 -9.06
C ASP A 59 -9.39 -17.37 -9.70
N ASP A 60 -9.58 -16.06 -9.88
CA ASP A 60 -8.59 -15.12 -10.37
C ASP A 60 -8.13 -14.16 -9.26
N ARG A 61 -6.83 -14.11 -9.00
CA ARG A 61 -6.23 -13.20 -8.01
C ARG A 61 -6.41 -11.73 -8.37
N ARG A 62 -6.53 -11.39 -9.67
CA ARG A 62 -6.83 -10.02 -10.11
C ARG A 62 -8.19 -9.55 -9.60
N GLU A 63 -9.19 -10.44 -9.55
CA GLU A 63 -10.51 -10.09 -9.03
C GLU A 63 -10.45 -9.74 -7.54
N LEU A 64 -9.68 -10.51 -6.75
CA LEU A 64 -9.43 -10.19 -5.34
C LEU A 64 -8.73 -8.83 -5.21
N CYS A 65 -7.67 -8.59 -5.99
CA CYS A 65 -6.95 -7.31 -5.97
C CYS A 65 -7.89 -6.13 -6.27
N LEU A 66 -8.70 -6.25 -7.32
CA LEU A 66 -9.61 -5.18 -7.74
C LEU A 66 -10.72 -4.92 -6.70
N ASP A 67 -11.27 -5.94 -6.06
CA ASP A 67 -12.23 -5.74 -4.98
C ASP A 67 -11.60 -5.05 -3.76
N LEU A 68 -10.37 -5.43 -3.41
CA LEU A 68 -9.62 -4.75 -2.33
C LEU A 68 -9.36 -3.28 -2.68
N CYS A 69 -9.01 -2.99 -3.94
CA CYS A 69 -8.85 -1.62 -4.43
C CYS A 69 -10.14 -0.81 -4.25
N GLU A 70 -11.31 -1.35 -4.61
CA GLU A 70 -12.60 -0.66 -4.43
C GLU A 70 -12.93 -0.41 -2.95
N ILE A 71 -12.70 -1.40 -2.09
CA ILE A 71 -12.93 -1.29 -0.64
C ILE A 71 -12.04 -0.21 -0.03
N MET A 72 -10.76 -0.22 -0.38
CA MET A 72 -9.78 0.73 0.17
C MET A 72 -9.93 2.12 -0.42
N HIS A 73 -10.28 2.23 -1.71
CA HIS A 73 -10.64 3.50 -2.34
C HIS A 73 -11.75 4.23 -1.57
N ALA A 74 -12.83 3.51 -1.24
CA ALA A 74 -13.91 4.08 -0.43
C ALA A 74 -13.42 4.54 0.95
N GLU A 75 -12.56 3.76 1.63
CA GLU A 75 -12.00 4.13 2.93
C GLU A 75 -11.06 5.34 2.85
N PHE A 76 -10.21 5.41 1.83
CA PHE A 76 -9.31 6.52 1.60
C PHE A 76 -10.07 7.82 1.32
N HIS A 77 -11.16 7.75 0.56
CA HIS A 77 -12.04 8.90 0.38
C HIS A 77 -12.77 9.29 1.66
N ARG A 78 -13.20 8.34 2.50
CA ARG A 78 -13.76 8.66 3.83
C ARG A 78 -12.74 9.39 4.71
N LEU A 79 -11.47 9.00 4.66
CA LEU A 79 -10.37 9.69 5.35
C LEU A 79 -10.14 11.11 4.80
N ALA A 80 -10.11 11.28 3.49
CA ALA A 80 -9.98 12.59 2.86
C ALA A 80 -11.16 13.51 3.21
N ASP A 81 -12.39 13.01 3.08
CA ASP A 81 -13.63 13.75 3.40
C ASP A 81 -13.75 14.06 4.90
N ALA A 82 -13.02 13.33 5.76
CA ALA A 82 -12.92 13.65 7.17
C ALA A 82 -12.07 14.90 7.48
N GLY A 83 -11.25 15.35 6.52
CA GLY A 83 -10.37 16.52 6.61
C GLY A 83 -8.87 16.20 6.59
N CYS A 84 -8.47 14.94 6.32
CA CYS A 84 -7.07 14.57 6.25
C CYS A 84 -6.35 15.34 5.13
N GLN A 85 -5.23 15.98 5.45
CA GLN A 85 -4.49 16.83 4.51
C GLN A 85 -3.34 16.10 3.81
N VAL A 86 -2.77 15.08 4.46
CA VAL A 86 -1.65 14.30 3.93
C VAL A 86 -1.91 12.83 4.20
N PHE A 87 -2.00 12.03 3.13
CA PHE A 87 -2.21 10.60 3.22
C PHE A 87 -1.06 9.86 2.54
N GLN A 88 -0.49 8.85 3.19
CA GLN A 88 0.59 8.02 2.67
C GLN A 88 0.11 6.59 2.45
N VAL A 89 0.20 6.12 1.20
CA VAL A 89 -0.03 4.72 0.85
C VAL A 89 1.30 3.98 0.89
N GLU A 90 1.39 2.99 1.76
CA GLU A 90 2.60 2.23 2.06
C GLU A 90 2.69 0.98 1.17
N GLU A 91 3.90 0.70 0.70
CA GLU A 91 4.28 -0.50 -0.04
C GLU A 91 3.47 -0.75 -1.31
N PRO A 92 3.54 0.10 -2.36
CA PRO A 92 2.99 -0.27 -3.66
C PRO A 92 3.72 -1.54 -4.13
N TRP A 93 2.98 -2.60 -4.44
CA TRP A 93 3.56 -3.90 -4.74
C TRP A 93 4.47 -3.86 -5.98
N VAL A 94 4.28 -2.88 -6.86
CA VAL A 94 5.15 -2.52 -7.99
C VAL A 94 6.64 -2.44 -7.61
N HIS A 95 7.02 -2.03 -6.39
CA HIS A 95 8.45 -1.97 -6.04
C HIS A 95 9.09 -3.37 -5.89
N ARG A 96 8.28 -4.42 -5.74
CA ARG A 96 8.70 -5.82 -5.54
C ARG A 96 8.90 -6.52 -6.88
N PHE A 97 9.66 -5.90 -7.79
CA PHE A 97 9.98 -6.39 -9.13
C PHE A 97 10.44 -7.87 -9.16
N ASP A 98 11.02 -8.38 -8.07
CA ASP A 98 11.44 -9.77 -7.92
C ASP A 98 10.27 -10.78 -7.81
N PHE A 99 9.04 -10.32 -7.62
CA PHE A 99 7.82 -11.11 -7.52
C PHE A 99 6.97 -11.08 -8.80
N HIS A 100 7.34 -10.29 -9.81
CA HIS A 100 6.63 -10.18 -11.08
C HIS A 100 7.41 -10.93 -12.16
N ALA A 101 7.08 -12.20 -12.39
CA ALA A 101 7.60 -12.93 -13.54
C ALA A 101 6.92 -12.41 -14.83
N GLU A 102 7.68 -12.34 -15.93
CA GLU A 102 7.22 -11.78 -17.22
C GLU A 102 5.95 -12.45 -17.79
N ASP A 103 5.69 -13.72 -17.44
CA ASP A 103 4.51 -14.47 -17.87
C ASP A 103 3.40 -14.60 -16.80
N SER A 104 3.49 -13.84 -15.69
CA SER A 104 2.48 -13.90 -14.62
C SER A 104 1.30 -12.97 -14.90
N GLU A 105 0.10 -13.44 -14.60
CA GLU A 105 -1.15 -12.67 -14.70
C GLU A 105 -1.19 -11.41 -13.82
N MET A 106 -0.24 -11.28 -12.89
CA MET A 106 -0.07 -10.18 -11.94
C MET A 106 1.18 -9.34 -12.31
N SER A 107 1.18 -8.77 -13.52
CA SER A 107 2.30 -8.00 -14.05
C SER A 107 2.52 -6.67 -13.30
N MET A 108 3.66 -6.02 -13.53
CA MET A 108 3.94 -4.70 -12.94
C MET A 108 2.90 -3.66 -13.38
N GLU A 109 2.50 -3.68 -14.66
CA GLU A 109 1.46 -2.81 -15.23
C GLU A 109 0.12 -3.02 -14.54
N PHE A 110 -0.27 -4.27 -14.28
CA PHE A 110 -1.49 -4.56 -13.55
C PHE A 110 -1.47 -3.93 -12.15
N TYR A 111 -0.33 -4.00 -11.45
CA TYR A 111 -0.21 -3.43 -10.12
C TYR A 111 -0.13 -1.89 -10.12
N VAL A 112 0.45 -1.27 -11.16
CA VAL A 112 0.33 0.18 -11.39
C VAL A 112 -1.13 0.57 -11.54
N ASP A 113 -1.88 -0.12 -12.41
CA ASP A 113 -3.30 0.14 -12.65
C ASP A 113 -4.14 -0.08 -11.38
N ALA A 114 -3.89 -1.15 -10.64
CA ALA A 114 -4.59 -1.47 -9.40
C ALA A 114 -4.32 -0.42 -8.31
N PHE A 115 -3.07 -0.01 -8.13
CA PHE A 115 -2.70 1.05 -7.20
C PHE A 115 -3.41 2.36 -7.57
N ASN A 116 -3.30 2.79 -8.83
CA ASN A 116 -3.89 4.03 -9.34
C ASN A 116 -5.42 4.04 -9.19
N ARG A 117 -6.07 2.90 -9.43
CA ARG A 117 -7.50 2.74 -9.17
C ARG A 117 -7.85 2.95 -7.70
N SER A 118 -7.05 2.43 -6.78
CA SER A 118 -7.32 2.58 -5.34
C SER A 118 -7.21 4.04 -4.86
N VAL A 119 -6.40 4.87 -5.52
CA VAL A 119 -6.13 6.26 -5.10
C VAL A 119 -6.79 7.33 -5.98
N ALA A 120 -7.48 6.94 -7.05
CA ALA A 120 -8.04 7.84 -8.05
C ALA A 120 -8.83 9.01 -7.42
N GLY A 121 -8.50 10.24 -7.79
CA GLY A 121 -9.19 11.46 -7.31
C GLY A 121 -8.86 11.90 -5.88
N LEU A 122 -7.96 11.21 -5.15
CA LEU A 122 -7.51 11.65 -3.83
C LEU A 122 -6.63 12.90 -3.89
N ARG A 123 -5.83 13.07 -4.95
CA ARG A 123 -4.96 14.24 -5.16
C ARG A 123 -5.72 15.57 -5.30
N ASP A 124 -7.00 15.50 -5.67
CA ASP A 124 -7.89 16.66 -5.68
C ASP A 124 -8.36 17.08 -4.26
N LYS A 125 -8.17 16.20 -3.27
CA LYS A 125 -8.66 16.36 -1.89
C LYS A 125 -7.55 16.54 -0.85
N LEU A 126 -6.38 15.94 -1.07
CA LEU A 126 -5.24 15.92 -0.14
C LEU A 126 -3.90 15.76 -0.88
N GLU A 127 -2.79 15.97 -0.18
CA GLU A 127 -1.45 15.64 -0.70
C GLU A 127 -1.19 14.14 -0.52
N LEU A 128 -1.04 13.44 -1.64
CA LEU A 128 -0.93 11.98 -1.65
C LEU A 128 0.53 11.54 -1.74
N TRP A 129 0.96 10.78 -0.75
CA TRP A 129 2.31 10.25 -0.63
C TRP A 129 2.28 8.75 -0.89
N CYS A 130 3.40 8.23 -1.36
CA CYS A 130 3.64 6.81 -1.44
C CYS A 130 5.02 6.48 -0.89
N HIS A 131 5.09 5.39 -0.13
CA HIS A 131 6.31 4.94 0.51
C HIS A 131 6.60 3.49 0.13
N THR A 132 7.88 3.19 -0.12
CA THR A 132 8.37 1.83 -0.24
C THR A 132 9.71 1.70 0.48
N CYS A 133 9.97 0.54 1.07
CA CYS A 133 11.23 0.23 1.75
C CYS A 133 11.78 -1.16 1.37
N TRP A 134 12.97 -1.50 1.89
CA TRP A 134 13.56 -2.84 1.75
C TRP A 134 13.67 -3.56 3.11
N GLY A 135 12.90 -3.10 4.08
CA GLY A 135 12.95 -3.58 5.45
C GLY A 135 11.57 -3.86 6.06
N ASN A 136 11.58 -4.34 7.29
CA ASN A 136 10.35 -4.64 8.02
C ASN A 136 10.05 -3.55 9.09
N PRO A 137 8.89 -3.60 9.75
CA PRO A 137 8.53 -2.66 10.83
C PRO A 137 9.50 -2.63 12.03
N ALA A 138 10.44 -3.58 12.13
CA ALA A 138 11.51 -3.60 13.12
C ALA A 138 12.86 -3.07 12.58
N GLN A 139 12.86 -2.39 11.44
CA GLN A 139 14.05 -1.83 10.79
C GLN A 139 15.10 -2.89 10.42
N GLN A 140 14.67 -4.13 10.22
CA GLN A 140 15.53 -5.21 9.73
C GLN A 140 15.41 -5.29 8.22
N ARG A 141 16.54 -5.49 7.54
CA ARG A 141 16.56 -5.65 6.08
C ARG A 141 15.93 -6.99 5.69
N PHE A 142 15.17 -7.00 4.60
CA PHE A 142 14.71 -8.24 3.97
C PHE A 142 15.82 -9.01 3.25
N TYR A 143 16.87 -8.31 2.84
CA TYR A 143 17.97 -8.86 2.03
C TYR A 143 19.33 -8.62 2.69
N GLU A 144 20.26 -9.54 2.46
CA GLU A 144 21.64 -9.42 2.97
C GLU A 144 22.38 -8.21 2.37
N SER A 145 22.14 -7.94 1.08
CA SER A 145 22.68 -6.78 0.35
C SER A 145 21.61 -5.73 0.10
N SER A 146 22.03 -4.46 -0.02
CA SER A 146 21.15 -3.39 -0.47
C SER A 146 20.54 -3.70 -1.84
N LYS A 147 19.24 -3.46 -1.99
CA LYS A 147 18.51 -3.58 -3.24
C LYS A 147 18.33 -2.19 -3.86
N SER A 148 18.48 -2.12 -5.18
CA SER A 148 18.25 -0.89 -5.92
C SER A 148 16.77 -0.82 -6.32
N TYR A 149 16.19 0.38 -6.26
CA TYR A 149 14.87 0.66 -6.82
C TYR A 149 14.86 0.76 -8.35
N ALA A 150 16.04 0.85 -9.00
CA ALA A 150 16.16 1.12 -10.43
C ALA A 150 15.23 0.27 -11.33
N PRO A 151 15.03 -1.04 -11.09
CA PRO A 151 14.13 -1.85 -11.93
C PRO A 151 12.65 -1.48 -11.84
N ALA A 152 12.23 -0.86 -10.73
CA ALA A 152 10.84 -0.46 -10.51
C ALA A 152 10.59 1.03 -10.77
N LEU A 153 11.63 1.85 -10.94
CA LEU A 153 11.48 3.32 -10.98
C LEU A 153 10.57 3.81 -12.11
N GLU A 154 10.59 3.18 -13.28
CA GLU A 154 9.71 3.58 -14.40
C GLU A 154 8.24 3.39 -14.04
N TYR A 155 7.86 2.21 -13.53
CA TYR A 155 6.51 1.92 -13.07
C TYR A 155 6.11 2.75 -11.84
N MET A 156 7.04 2.98 -10.91
CA MET A 156 6.80 3.84 -9.74
C MET A 156 6.50 5.28 -10.14
N ASN A 157 7.05 5.75 -11.26
CA ASN A 157 6.79 7.08 -11.82
C ASN A 157 5.42 7.18 -12.51
N GLU A 158 4.75 6.05 -12.76
CA GLU A 158 3.37 5.99 -13.28
C GLU A 158 2.31 5.99 -12.16
N LEU A 159 2.73 5.93 -10.89
CA LEU A 159 1.79 6.00 -9.76
C LEU A 159 1.20 7.41 -9.63
N ASP A 160 -0.12 7.47 -9.48
CA ASP A 160 -0.88 8.72 -9.35
C ASP A 160 -0.76 9.29 -7.94
N VAL A 161 0.43 9.80 -7.61
CA VAL A 161 0.79 10.37 -6.30
C VAL A 161 1.58 11.68 -6.45
N ASP A 162 1.63 12.48 -5.40
CA ASP A 162 2.38 13.74 -5.37
C ASP A 162 3.82 13.56 -4.91
N VAL A 163 4.06 12.62 -3.99
CA VAL A 163 5.38 12.40 -3.36
C VAL A 163 5.71 10.91 -3.29
N LEU A 164 6.88 10.53 -3.80
CA LEU A 164 7.49 9.21 -3.58
C LEU A 164 8.56 9.29 -2.49
N THR A 165 8.55 8.34 -1.56
CA THR A 165 9.54 8.24 -0.49
C THR A 165 10.21 6.87 -0.48
N PHE A 166 11.55 6.86 -0.37
CA PHE A 166 12.40 5.67 -0.47
C PHE A 166 13.29 5.48 0.76
N GLU A 167 13.69 4.25 1.02
CA GLU A 167 14.71 3.93 2.03
C GLU A 167 16.13 4.12 1.47
N CYS A 168 16.73 5.30 1.69
CA CYS A 168 18.08 5.62 1.19
C CYS A 168 19.14 5.88 2.27
N ALA A 169 18.75 5.94 3.55
CA ALA A 169 19.66 6.33 4.64
C ALA A 169 20.90 5.42 4.76
N SER A 170 20.76 4.14 4.36
CA SER A 170 21.84 3.16 4.42
C SER A 170 22.58 2.94 3.08
N THR A 171 22.17 3.65 2.02
CA THR A 171 22.78 3.58 0.68
C THR A 171 23.51 4.86 0.28
N GLY A 172 23.41 5.92 1.09
CA GLY A 172 24.09 7.20 0.84
C GLY A 172 23.32 8.17 -0.06
N GLY A 173 22.02 7.94 -0.27
CA GLY A 173 21.21 8.65 -1.25
C GLY A 173 21.07 7.84 -2.52
#